data_AF-A0A0P7Y319-F1
#
_entry.id   AF-A0A0P7Y319-F1
#
_cell.length_a   1.000
_cell.length_b   1.000
_cell.length_c   1.000
_cell.angle_alpha   90.00
_cell.angle_beta   90.00
_cell.angle_gamma   90.00
#
_symmetry.space_group_name_H-M   'P 1'
#
loop_
_entity.id
_entity.type
_entity.pdbx_description
1 polymer ?
#
loop_
_entity_poly.entity_id
_entity_poly.type
_entity_poly.pdbx_seq_one_letter_code
_entity_poly.pdbx_strand_id
1 'polypeptide(L)'
;MQREQRIEISQAGLQLAIQEIKDDMFDTPACDYTVAKLLSHCGRFDEAEQVIDTMLLRWGSSPDVVALVEKGYANIDAMSVPAATTTPAPATSAAFA
;
A
#
# COMPACT_ATOMS: atom_id res chain seq x y z
N MET A 1 6.25 4.41 19.00
CA MET A 1 6.04 2.96 18.86
C MET A 1 4.60 2.71 18.41
N GLN A 2 4.21 3.18 17.21
CA GLN A 2 2.95 2.76 16.60
C GLN A 2 3.20 1.36 16.03
N ARG A 3 2.86 0.34 16.81
CA ARG A 3 2.64 -1.01 16.25
C ARG A 3 1.42 -0.85 15.35
N GLU A 4 1.66 -0.65 14.06
CA GLU A 4 0.62 -0.72 13.05
C GLU A 4 -0.07 -2.07 13.26
N GLN A 5 -1.31 -2.00 13.75
CA GLN A 5 -2.15 -3.15 14.05
C GLN A 5 -2.39 -3.88 12.73
N ARG A 6 -1.52 -4.84 12.41
CA ARG A 6 -1.79 -5.78 11.32
C ARG A 6 -3.09 -6.46 11.70
N ILE A 7 -4.10 -6.28 10.85
CA ILE A 7 -5.42 -6.80 11.13
C ILE A 7 -5.34 -8.30 10.86
N GLU A 8 -5.34 -9.11 11.93
CA GLU A 8 -5.49 -10.56 11.84
C GLU A 8 -6.94 -10.88 11.44
N ILE A 9 -7.25 -10.68 10.16
CA ILE A 9 -8.53 -11.05 9.57
C ILE A 9 -8.43 -12.47 9.03
N SER A 10 -9.47 -13.28 9.29
CA SER A 10 -9.61 -14.58 8.63
C SER A 10 -9.72 -14.38 7.12
N GLN A 11 -9.20 -15.32 6.32
CA GLN A 11 -9.28 -15.28 4.85
C GLN A 11 -10.72 -15.05 4.34
N ALA A 12 -11.70 -15.67 5.00
CA ALA A 12 -13.12 -15.49 4.69
C ALA A 12 -13.61 -14.06 4.99
N GLY A 13 -13.16 -13.45 6.08
CA GLY A 13 -13.49 -12.07 6.44
C GLY A 13 -12.87 -11.06 5.47
N LEU A 14 -11.65 -11.34 4.99
CA LEU A 14 -11.00 -10.50 4.00
C LEU A 14 -11.72 -10.54 2.65
N GLN A 15 -12.14 -11.72 2.20
CA GLN A 15 -12.94 -11.86 0.99
C GLN A 15 -14.28 -11.12 1.11
N LEU A 16 -14.94 -11.20 2.27
CA LEU A 16 -16.18 -10.47 2.51
C LEU A 16 -15.97 -8.96 2.43
N ALA A 17 -14.96 -8.43 3.12
CA ALA A 17 -14.65 -7.00 3.10
C ALA A 17 -14.30 -6.49 1.69
N ILE A 18 -13.54 -7.26 0.91
CA ILE A 18 -13.26 -6.92 -0.51
C ILE A 18 -14.56 -6.90 -1.32
N GLN A 19 -15.47 -7.85 -1.08
CA GLN A 19 -16.73 -7.92 -1.79
C GLN A 19 -17.66 -6.75 -1.42
N GLU A 20 -17.70 -6.34 -0.15
CA GLU A 20 -18.45 -5.16 0.30
C GLU A 20 -17.90 -3.88 -0.33
N ILE A 21 -16.57 -3.70 -0.38
CA ILE A 21 -15.97 -2.53 -1.05
C ILE A 21 -16.36 -2.49 -2.53
N LYS A 22 -16.36 -3.63 -3.21
CA LYS A 22 -16.75 -3.73 -4.62
C LYS A 22 -18.23 -3.43 -4.85
N ASP A 23 -19.09 -3.87 -3.94
CA ASP A 23 -20.53 -3.62 -4.00
C ASP A 23 -20.87 -2.15 -3.73
N ASP A 24 -20.16 -1.51 -2.80
CA ASP A 24 -20.37 -0.10 -2.43
C ASP A 24 -19.79 0.89 -3.47
N MET A 25 -18.59 0.62 -3.99
CA MET A 25 -17.85 1.57 -4.84
C MET A 25 -18.00 1.35 -6.36
N PHE A 26 -18.81 0.36 -6.78
CA PHE A 26 -19.18 0.08 -8.18
C PHE A 26 -18.04 0.24 -9.20
N ASP A 27 -17.08 -0.70 -9.14
CA ASP A 27 -16.08 -0.92 -10.19
C ASP A 27 -15.43 0.39 -10.69
N THR A 28 -14.86 1.16 -9.77
CA THR A 28 -14.13 2.40 -10.05
C THR A 28 -12.63 2.20 -9.75
N PRO A 29 -11.72 3.00 -10.33
CA PRO A 29 -10.29 2.91 -9.98
C PRO A 29 -10.05 3.17 -8.48
N ALA A 30 -10.92 3.96 -7.84
CA ALA A 30 -10.89 4.16 -6.40
C ALA A 30 -11.17 2.87 -5.61
N CYS A 31 -12.02 1.97 -6.13
CA CYS A 31 -12.29 0.65 -5.55
C CYS A 31 -11.05 -0.23 -5.53
N ASP A 32 -10.32 -0.31 -6.65
CA ASP A 32 -9.10 -1.12 -6.73
C ASP A 32 -8.04 -0.60 -5.74
N TYR A 33 -7.92 0.73 -5.61
CA TYR A 33 -7.06 1.35 -4.59
C TYR A 33 -7.50 1.02 -3.15
N THR A 34 -8.79 1.07 -2.80
CA THR A 34 -9.25 0.72 -1.44
C THR A 34 -9.02 -0.76 -1.12
N VAL A 35 -9.19 -1.65 -2.10
CA VAL A 35 -8.87 -3.07 -1.96
C VAL A 35 -7.37 -3.27 -1.72
N ALA A 36 -6.51 -2.63 -2.51
CA ALA A 36 -5.06 -2.70 -2.32
C ALA A 36 -4.64 -2.18 -0.94
N LYS A 37 -5.22 -1.06 -0.49
CA LYS A 37 -4.96 -0.50 0.84
C LYS A 37 -5.34 -1.47 1.96
N LEU A 38 -6.49 -2.13 1.86
CA LEU A 38 -6.92 -3.15 2.82
C LEU A 38 -5.93 -4.32 2.86
N LEU A 39 -5.50 -4.79 1.69
CA LEU A 39 -4.50 -5.87 1.57
C LEU A 39 -3.16 -5.49 2.22
N SER A 40 -2.70 -4.25 2.04
CA SER A 40 -1.50 -3.74 2.73
C SER A 40 -1.64 -3.78 4.25
N HIS A 41 -2.81 -3.38 4.79
CA HIS A 41 -3.08 -3.42 6.23
C HIS A 41 -3.16 -4.86 6.80
N CYS A 42 -3.56 -5.81 5.97
CA CYS A 42 -3.53 -7.24 6.31
C CYS A 42 -2.13 -7.86 6.14
N GLY A 43 -1.13 -7.10 5.68
CA GLY A 43 0.23 -7.60 5.42
C GLY A 43 0.35 -8.46 4.16
N ARG A 44 -0.66 -8.45 3.28
CA ARG A 44 -0.69 -9.18 2.00
C ARG A 44 -0.18 -8.27 0.89
N PHE A 45 1.10 -7.91 0.97
CA PHE A 45 1.70 -6.91 0.10
C PHE A 45 1.74 -7.36 -1.37
N ASP A 46 2.08 -8.62 -1.64
CA ASP A 46 2.13 -9.16 -3.02
C ASP A 46 0.78 -9.02 -3.75
N GLU A 47 -0.32 -9.26 -3.03
CA GLU A 47 -1.67 -9.12 -3.60
C GLU A 47 -2.08 -7.66 -3.75
N ALA A 48 -1.66 -6.80 -2.82
CA ALA A 48 -1.88 -5.37 -2.95
C ALA A 48 -1.18 -4.82 -4.21
N GLU A 49 0.08 -5.21 -4.45
CA GLU A 49 0.82 -4.84 -5.67
C GLU A 49 0.11 -5.34 -6.93
N GLN A 50 -0.31 -6.61 -6.94
CA GLN A 50 -1.01 -7.18 -8.08
C GLN A 50 -2.32 -6.43 -8.40
N VAL A 51 -3.06 -5.99 -7.38
CA VAL A 51 -4.27 -5.17 -7.57
C VAL A 51 -3.93 -3.80 -8.15
N ILE A 52 -2.87 -3.16 -7.67
CA ILE A 52 -2.41 -1.86 -8.19
C ILE A 52 -1.93 -1.97 -9.64
N ASP A 53 -1.19 -3.02 -9.99
CA ASP A 53 -0.78 -3.31 -11.37
C ASP A 53 -1.98 -3.57 -12.29
N THR A 54 -2.96 -4.32 -11.78
CA THR A 54 -4.20 -4.60 -12.51
C THR A 54 -5.01 -3.32 -12.72
N MET A 55 -4.97 -2.39 -11.77
CA MET A 55 -5.65 -1.08 -11.89
C MET A 55 -5.09 -0.28 -13.07
N LEU A 56 -3.76 -0.24 -13.26
CA LEU A 56 -3.11 0.39 -14.42
C LEU A 56 -3.53 -0.27 -15.73
N LEU A 57 -3.55 -1.60 -15.76
CA LEU A 57 -3.94 -2.37 -16.94
C LEU A 57 -5.41 -2.16 -17.32
N ARG A 58 -6.29 -2.05 -16.32
CA ARG A 58 -7.75 -1.98 -16.52
C ARG A 58 -8.24 -0.56 -16.81
N TRP A 59 -7.76 0.42 -16.05
CA TRP A 59 -8.24 1.81 -16.12
C TRP A 59 -7.34 2.72 -16.96
N GLY A 60 -6.16 2.25 -17.33
CA GLY A 60 -5.16 3.01 -18.09
C GLY A 60 -4.40 4.02 -17.24
N SER A 61 -3.52 4.79 -17.89
CA SER A 61 -2.61 5.73 -17.23
C SER A 61 -3.17 7.15 -17.12
N SER A 62 -4.47 7.29 -16.85
CA SER A 62 -5.06 8.60 -16.55
C SER A 62 -4.38 9.20 -15.32
N PRO A 63 -4.20 10.54 -15.24
CA PRO A 63 -3.46 11.17 -14.14
C PRO A 63 -4.03 10.83 -12.76
N ASP A 64 -5.35 10.70 -12.65
CA ASP A 64 -6.01 10.28 -11.40
C ASP A 64 -5.67 8.82 -11.02
N VAL A 65 -5.60 7.92 -12.01
CA VAL A 65 -5.25 6.51 -11.79
C VAL A 65 -3.79 6.41 -11.39
N VAL A 66 -2.89 7.10 -12.08
CA VAL A 66 -1.45 7.12 -11.76
C VAL A 66 -1.22 7.65 -10.34
N ALA A 67 -1.91 8.72 -9.93
CA ALA A 67 -1.81 9.23 -8.57
C ALA A 67 -2.27 8.19 -7.51
N LEU A 68 -3.31 7.41 -7.81
CA LEU A 68 -3.76 6.32 -6.93
C LEU A 68 -2.75 5.16 -6.88
N VAL A 69 -2.14 4.81 -8.02
CA VAL A 69 -1.09 3.79 -8.11
C VAL A 69 0.12 4.16 -7.26
N GLU A 70 0.65 5.37 -7.45
CA GLU A 70 1.82 5.86 -6.71
C GLU A 70 1.53 5.85 -5.20
N LYS A 71 0.33 6.27 -4.82
CA LYS A 71 -0.12 6.23 -3.43
C LYS A 71 -0.26 4.81 -2.89
N GLY A 72 -0.71 3.87 -3.71
CA GLY A 72 -0.80 2.45 -3.39
C GLY A 72 0.57 1.85 -3.08
N TYR A 73 1.53 2.03 -3.98
CA TYR A 73 2.91 1.56 -3.75
C TYR A 73 3.58 2.24 -2.56
N ALA A 74 3.40 3.55 -2.38
CA ALA A 74 3.92 4.25 -1.21
C ALA A 74 3.35 3.69 0.10
N ASN A 75 2.07 3.28 0.11
CA ASN A 75 1.43 2.67 1.26
C ASN A 75 1.95 1.24 1.54
N ILE A 76 2.20 0.46 0.48
CA ILE A 76 2.80 -0.86 0.58
C ILE A 76 4.23 -0.75 1.13
N ASP A 77 5.05 0.14 0.58
CA ASP A 77 6.43 0.37 1.03
C ASP A 77 6.47 0.82 2.50
N ALA A 78 5.65 1.80 2.88
CA ALA A 78 5.57 2.30 4.25
C ALA A 78 5.21 1.21 5.28
N MET A 79 4.34 0.26 4.91
CA MET A 79 3.90 -0.84 5.80
C MET A 79 4.78 -2.11 5.69
N SER A 80 5.50 -2.26 4.59
CA SER A 80 6.40 -3.38 4.32
C SER A 80 7.76 -3.19 5.02
N VAL A 81 8.25 -1.95 5.09
CA VAL A 81 9.51 -1.64 5.77
C VAL A 81 9.34 -1.80 7.28
N PRO A 82 10.04 -2.75 7.94
CA PRO A 82 10.16 -2.72 9.39
C PRO A 82 10.88 -1.42 9.72
N ALA A 83 10.29 -0.58 10.57
CA ALA A 83 10.90 0.66 11.07
C ALA A 83 12.33 0.41 11.57
N ALA A 84 13.30 0.49 10.68
CA ALA A 84 14.69 0.21 10.92
C ALA A 84 15.50 1.23 10.13
N THR A 85 15.88 2.25 10.88
CA THR A 85 17.08 3.07 10.69
C THR A 85 16.98 4.22 9.70
N THR A 86 16.35 5.30 10.16
CA THR A 86 17.06 6.58 10.23
C THR A 86 18.43 6.33 10.87
N THR A 87 19.48 6.13 10.06
CA THR A 87 20.84 6.43 10.51
C THR A 87 21.12 7.86 10.08
N PRO A 88 21.12 8.87 10.97
CA PRO A 88 21.82 10.10 10.64
C PRO A 88 23.30 9.72 10.53
N ALA A 89 23.87 9.87 9.34
CA ALA A 89 25.29 9.68 9.14
C ALA A 89 26.05 10.52 10.20
N PRO A 90 26.91 9.91 11.04
CA PRO A 90 27.67 10.69 12.00
C PRO A 90 28.65 11.57 11.21
N ALA A 91 28.68 12.84 11.59
CA ALA A 91 29.67 13.79 11.12
C ALA A 91 31.08 13.23 11.36
N THR A 92 31.82 12.95 10.29
CA THR A 92 33.28 12.76 10.35
C THR A 92 33.96 13.92 9.66
N SER A 93 34.35 14.87 10.51
CA SER A 93 35.65 15.56 10.53
C SER A 93 36.43 15.65 9.21
N ALA A 94 36.63 16.88 8.75
CA ALA A 94 37.84 17.28 8.04
C ALA A 94 38.35 18.58 8.65
N ALA A 95 39.00 18.47 9.81
CA ALA A 95 40.08 19.36 10.17
C ALA A 95 41.36 18.81 9.52
N PHE A 96 41.85 19.45 8.45
CA PHE A 96 43.30 19.58 8.20
C PHE A 96 43.56 20.52 7.01
N ALA A 97 44.63 21.32 7.18
CA ALA A 97 45.27 22.28 6.29
C ALA A 97 44.74 23.72 6.35
#